data_AF-A0A0S4JKA2-F1
#
_entry.id   AF-A0A0S4JKA2-F1
#
_cell.length_a   1.000
_cell.length_b   1.000
_cell.length_c   1.000
_cell.angle_alpha   90.00
_cell.angle_beta   90.00
_cell.angle_gamma   90.00
#
_symmetry.space_group_name_H-M   'P 1'
#
loop_
_entity.id
_entity.type
_entity.pdbx_description
1 polymer ?
#
loop_
_entity_poly.entity_id
_entity_poly.type
_entity_poly.pdbx_seq_one_letter_code
_entity_poly.pdbx_strand_id
1 'polypeptide(L)'
;MKIHSGGGFITNIMSNVEKAIEQGRQALQRIDAALRQPPRLLGKHVEQQHFSAVPGVRELYPILTRLYRDSSSALFQEPVNALEHDSTLGYYTIITSPISLREILDRITRGEYSTADQVKEDVELMWANCKLFNGDAFAQVHVAPCKQKFDRMLQEQEDKKRITSDQQEEIGQFIEECDEAFSATVMKIIEKFDPTALADGELDLEQVSYGAYRKIKETYLKQVGGGKRPRDE
;
A
#
# COMPACT_ATOMS: atom_id res chain seq x y z
N MET A 1 -52.98 44.64 38.06
CA MET A 1 -52.37 43.32 38.31
C MET A 1 -51.67 42.88 37.04
N LYS A 2 -50.35 43.10 36.92
CA LYS A 2 -49.57 42.68 35.73
C LYS A 2 -49.09 41.25 35.95
N ILE A 3 -49.72 40.31 35.25
CA ILE A 3 -49.22 38.94 35.10
C ILE A 3 -48.06 38.99 34.11
N HIS A 4 -46.83 39.07 34.62
CA HIS A 4 -45.60 38.98 33.83
C HIS A 4 -44.67 37.99 34.54
N SER A 5 -44.67 36.72 34.11
CA SER A 5 -43.58 35.74 34.37
C SER A 5 -43.82 34.33 33.82
N GLY A 6 -44.93 34.02 33.14
CA GLY A 6 -45.18 32.65 32.61
C GLY A 6 -44.33 32.26 31.40
N GLY A 7 -44.03 33.22 30.51
CA GLY A 7 -43.35 32.94 29.23
C GLY A 7 -41.90 32.46 29.39
N GLY A 8 -41.13 33.06 30.29
CA GLY A 8 -39.72 32.69 30.52
C GLY A 8 -39.53 31.36 31.25
N PHE A 9 -40.52 30.94 32.03
CA PHE A 9 -40.50 29.65 32.73
C PHE A 9 -40.77 28.48 31.76
N ILE A 10 -41.78 28.63 30.89
CA ILE A 10 -42.12 27.63 29.89
C ILE A 10 -40.98 27.45 28.87
N THR A 11 -40.35 28.54 28.40
CA THR A 11 -39.22 28.45 27.47
C THR A 11 -38.01 27.74 28.08
N ASN A 12 -37.72 27.96 29.36
CA ASN A 12 -36.62 27.28 30.05
C ASN A 12 -36.90 25.76 30.22
N ILE A 13 -38.14 25.38 30.56
CA ILE A 13 -38.55 23.97 30.62
C ILE A 13 -38.40 23.29 29.25
N MET A 14 -38.92 23.92 28.19
CA MET A 14 -38.81 23.37 26.83
C MET A 14 -37.34 23.18 26.41
N SER A 15 -36.49 24.18 26.67
CA SER A 15 -35.05 24.09 26.39
C SER A 15 -34.37 22.95 27.16
N ASN A 16 -34.75 22.72 28.42
CA ASN A 16 -34.19 21.62 29.21
C ASN A 16 -34.66 20.25 28.72
N VAL A 17 -35.92 20.13 28.28
CA VAL A 17 -36.46 18.90 27.67
C VAL A 17 -35.74 18.61 26.34
N GLU A 18 -35.55 19.60 25.48
CA GLU A 18 -34.81 19.45 24.22
C GLU A 18 -33.36 18.98 24.46
N LYS A 19 -32.67 19.59 25.44
CA LYS A 19 -31.32 19.15 25.84
C LYS A 19 -31.30 17.70 26.33
N ALA A 20 -32.27 17.30 27.15
CA ALA A 20 -32.35 15.93 27.65
C ALA A 20 -32.62 14.92 26.53
N ILE A 21 -33.48 15.27 25.56
CA ILE A 21 -33.74 14.44 24.38
C ILE A 21 -32.47 14.29 23.56
N GLU A 22 -31.73 15.39 23.34
CA GLU A 22 -30.49 15.36 22.55
C GLU A 22 -29.40 14.53 23.23
N GLN A 23 -29.25 14.68 24.55
CA GLN A 23 -28.36 13.83 25.35
C GLN A 23 -28.73 12.34 25.24
N GLY A 24 -30.03 12.03 25.27
CA GLY A 24 -30.54 10.68 25.07
C GLY A 24 -30.19 10.12 23.69
N ARG A 25 -30.35 10.93 22.63
CA ARG A 25 -29.98 10.53 21.25
C ARG A 25 -28.48 10.28 21.11
N GLN A 26 -27.65 11.17 21.67
CA GLN A 26 -26.20 11.00 21.65
C GLN A 26 -25.78 9.73 22.42
N ALA A 27 -26.39 9.45 23.58
CA ALA A 27 -26.13 8.22 24.32
C ALA A 27 -26.46 6.98 23.50
N LEU A 28 -27.59 6.96 22.78
CA LEU A 28 -27.95 5.85 21.89
C LEU A 28 -26.95 5.68 20.74
N GLN A 29 -26.50 6.77 20.12
CA GLN A 29 -25.47 6.70 19.07
C GLN A 29 -24.15 6.12 19.60
N ARG A 30 -23.72 6.51 20.81
CA ARG A 30 -22.53 5.95 21.46
C ARG A 30 -22.67 4.46 21.76
N ILE A 31 -23.86 4.01 22.16
CA ILE A 31 -24.12 2.58 22.39
C ILE A 31 -24.07 1.81 21.05
N ASP A 32 -24.72 2.31 20.00
CA ASP A 32 -24.69 1.66 18.68
C ASP A 32 -23.26 1.59 18.11
N ALA A 33 -22.50 2.69 18.19
CA ALA A 33 -21.10 2.73 17.80
C ALA A 33 -20.25 1.71 18.57
N ALA A 34 -20.46 1.60 19.89
CA ALA A 34 -19.74 0.64 20.73
C ALA A 34 -20.07 -0.81 20.38
N LEU A 35 -21.31 -1.11 19.99
CA LEU A 35 -21.74 -2.45 19.61
C LEU A 35 -21.24 -2.87 18.23
N ARG A 36 -21.09 -1.92 17.29
CA ARG A 36 -20.62 -2.19 15.92
C ARG A 36 -19.10 -2.19 15.78
N GLN A 37 -18.41 -1.41 16.61
CA GLN A 37 -16.96 -1.31 16.55
C GLN A 37 -16.30 -2.66 16.89
N PRO A 38 -15.36 -3.17 16.08
CA PRO A 38 -14.61 -4.36 16.41
C PRO A 38 -13.78 -4.19 17.70
N PRO A 39 -13.42 -5.28 18.38
CA PRO A 39 -12.57 -5.23 19.57
C PRO A 39 -11.30 -4.42 19.32
N ARG A 40 -10.95 -3.54 20.26
CA ARG A 40 -9.73 -2.72 20.14
C ARG A 40 -8.50 -3.61 20.16
N LEU A 41 -7.64 -3.41 19.17
CA LEU A 41 -6.31 -4.03 19.13
C LEU A 41 -5.44 -3.37 20.21
N LEU A 42 -4.72 -4.19 20.98
CA LEU A 42 -3.80 -3.72 22.01
C LEU A 42 -2.42 -3.45 21.40
N GLY A 43 -1.82 -2.33 21.80
CA GLY A 43 -0.50 -1.91 21.33
C GLY A 43 -0.44 -1.61 19.83
N LYS A 44 0.77 -1.32 19.35
CA LYS A 44 1.07 -1.11 17.92
C LYS A 44 1.36 -2.44 17.23
N HIS A 45 1.32 -2.46 15.89
CA HIS A 45 1.81 -3.60 15.13
C HIS A 45 3.28 -3.89 15.51
N VAL A 46 3.60 -5.15 15.78
CA VAL A 46 4.97 -5.60 16.01
C VAL A 46 5.47 -6.23 14.73
N GLU A 47 6.49 -5.62 14.13
CA GLU A 47 7.11 -6.12 12.90
C GLU A 47 7.64 -7.55 13.12
N GLN A 48 7.23 -8.47 12.25
CA GLN A 48 7.62 -9.88 12.33
C GLN A 48 8.69 -10.20 11.29
N GLN A 49 9.80 -10.80 11.73
CA GLN A 49 10.87 -11.25 10.83
C GLN A 49 10.52 -12.56 10.11
N HIS A 50 9.74 -13.43 10.78
CA HIS A 50 9.39 -14.75 10.30
C HIS A 50 7.87 -14.93 10.27
N PHE A 51 7.33 -15.09 9.07
CA PHE A 51 5.93 -15.44 8.79
C PHE A 51 5.87 -16.09 7.41
N SER A 52 4.82 -16.88 7.17
CA SER A 52 4.58 -17.51 5.88
C SER A 52 3.68 -16.62 5.02
N ALA A 53 4.15 -16.26 3.82
CA ALA A 53 3.37 -15.55 2.81
C ALA A 53 3.93 -15.88 1.43
N VAL A 54 3.08 -15.84 0.40
CA VAL A 54 3.54 -16.00 -0.99
C VAL A 54 4.51 -14.87 -1.37
N PRO A 55 5.45 -15.08 -2.31
CA PRO A 55 6.52 -14.12 -2.61
C PRO A 55 6.02 -12.68 -2.84
N GLY A 56 5.03 -12.49 -3.72
CA GLY A 56 4.50 -11.16 -4.03
C GLY A 56 3.83 -10.46 -2.83
N VAL A 57 3.18 -11.21 -1.92
CA VAL A 57 2.62 -10.64 -0.68
C VAL A 57 3.74 -10.28 0.29
N ARG A 58 4.75 -11.16 0.42
CA ARG A 58 5.90 -10.93 1.29
C ARG A 58 6.68 -9.68 0.91
N GLU A 59 6.78 -9.37 -0.39
CA GLU A 59 7.44 -8.17 -0.90
C GLU A 59 6.75 -6.87 -0.47
N LEU A 60 5.42 -6.88 -0.27
CA LEU A 60 4.67 -5.69 0.17
C LEU A 60 4.80 -5.40 1.66
N TYR A 61 5.11 -6.40 2.48
CA TYR A 61 5.18 -6.25 3.93
C TYR A 61 6.18 -5.17 4.42
N PRO A 62 7.45 -5.13 3.98
CA PRO A 62 8.39 -4.08 4.41
C PRO A 62 7.96 -2.69 3.92
N ILE A 63 7.29 -2.59 2.77
CA ILE A 63 6.76 -1.34 2.22
C ILE A 63 5.65 -0.80 3.12
N LEU A 64 4.67 -1.64 3.45
CA LEU A 64 3.56 -1.27 4.32
C LEU A 64 4.00 -1.01 5.76
N THR A 65 5.03 -1.72 6.24
CA THR A 65 5.62 -1.45 7.57
C THR A 65 6.31 -0.09 7.61
N ARG A 66 7.00 0.30 6.52
CA ARG A 66 7.58 1.64 6.39
C ARG A 66 6.49 2.71 6.30
N LEU A 67 5.41 2.46 5.55
CA LEU A 67 4.26 3.37 5.46
C LEU A 67 3.58 3.55 6.82
N TYR A 68 3.34 2.46 7.56
CA TYR A 68 2.73 2.47 8.90
C TYR A 68 3.52 3.30 9.92
N ARG A 69 4.84 3.47 9.72
CA ARG A 69 5.70 4.34 10.54
C ARG A 69 5.80 5.77 10.02
N ASP A 70 5.39 6.03 8.79
CA ASP A 70 5.44 7.35 8.17
C ASP A 70 4.32 8.24 8.71
N SER A 71 4.63 9.51 8.97
CA SER A 71 3.68 10.47 9.55
C SER A 71 2.47 10.76 8.65
N SER A 72 2.62 10.60 7.32
CA SER A 72 1.49 10.75 6.39
C SER A 72 0.40 9.70 6.62
N SER A 73 0.74 8.57 7.26
CA SER A 73 -0.20 7.47 7.50
C SER A 73 -1.00 7.60 8.79
N ALA A 74 -0.81 8.65 9.61
CA ALA A 74 -1.29 8.70 10.99
C ALA A 74 -2.77 8.36 11.17
N LEU A 75 -3.64 8.77 10.24
CA LEU A 75 -5.09 8.50 10.27
C LEU A 75 -5.48 7.07 9.84
N PHE A 76 -4.54 6.33 9.27
CA PHE A 76 -4.73 5.03 8.62
C PHE A 76 -4.01 3.89 9.34
N GLN A 77 -3.21 4.22 10.37
CA GLN A 77 -2.41 3.25 11.11
C GLN A 77 -3.28 2.24 11.84
N GLU A 78 -4.18 2.71 12.71
CA GLU A 78 -5.01 1.85 13.56
C GLU A 78 -6.47 1.83 13.06
N PRO A 79 -7.26 0.82 13.46
CA PRO A 79 -8.69 0.83 13.25
C PRO A 79 -9.34 2.09 13.85
N VAL A 80 -10.30 2.68 13.13
CA VAL A 80 -10.98 3.91 13.56
C VAL A 80 -11.71 3.68 14.88
N ASN A 81 -11.43 4.51 15.87
CA ASN A 81 -12.16 4.48 17.13
C ASN A 81 -13.41 5.38 17.04
N ALA A 82 -14.56 4.78 16.76
CA ALA A 82 -15.84 5.50 16.61
C ALA A 82 -16.29 6.20 17.89
N LEU A 83 -15.76 5.81 19.06
CA LEU A 83 -16.07 6.44 20.34
C LEU A 83 -15.12 7.57 20.75
N GLU A 84 -14.10 7.86 19.93
CA GLU A 84 -13.08 8.87 20.24
C GLU A 84 -13.62 10.29 20.17
N HIS A 85 -14.41 10.59 19.13
CA HIS A 85 -14.99 11.90 18.89
C HIS A 85 -16.44 11.75 18.44
N ASP A 86 -17.28 12.75 18.72
CA ASP A 86 -18.68 12.69 18.30
C ASP A 86 -18.83 12.64 16.77
N SER A 87 -17.88 13.22 16.03
CA SER A 87 -17.81 13.15 14.57
C SER A 87 -17.51 11.75 14.01
N THR A 88 -17.02 10.80 14.84
CA THR A 88 -16.71 9.43 14.40
C THR A 88 -17.76 8.40 14.80
N LEU A 89 -18.80 8.79 15.56
CA LEU A 89 -19.83 7.85 16.06
C LEU A 89 -20.56 7.10 14.95
N GLY A 90 -20.76 7.73 13.79
CA GLY A 90 -21.42 7.11 12.63
C GLY A 90 -20.55 6.20 11.79
N TYR A 91 -19.25 6.05 12.10
CA TYR A 91 -18.28 5.40 11.20
C TYR A 91 -18.69 3.98 10.82
N TYR A 92 -18.95 3.11 11.80
CA TYR A 92 -19.32 1.71 11.56
C TYR A 92 -20.78 1.51 11.10
N THR A 93 -21.54 2.60 10.97
CA THR A 93 -22.87 2.59 10.34
C THR A 93 -22.76 2.89 8.85
N ILE A 94 -21.82 3.76 8.46
CA ILE A 94 -21.58 4.16 7.08
C ILE A 94 -20.61 3.21 6.39
N ILE A 95 -19.53 2.83 7.06
CA ILE A 95 -18.45 2.00 6.54
C ILE A 95 -18.71 0.55 6.88
N THR A 96 -19.00 -0.24 5.85
CA THR A 96 -19.38 -1.66 5.97
C THR A 96 -18.18 -2.61 6.01
N SER A 97 -17.04 -2.21 5.45
CA SER A 97 -15.81 -2.99 5.40
C SER A 97 -14.65 -2.13 5.91
N PRO A 98 -14.60 -1.84 7.23
CA PRO A 98 -13.55 -1.05 7.83
C PRO A 98 -12.20 -1.77 7.71
N ILE A 99 -11.14 -1.00 7.48
CA ILE A 99 -9.77 -1.54 7.39
C ILE A 99 -8.74 -0.46 7.72
N SER A 100 -7.57 -0.90 8.18
CA SER A 100 -6.42 -0.07 8.56
C SER A 100 -5.11 -0.75 8.14
N LEU A 101 -4.01 -0.01 8.13
CA LEU A 101 -2.67 -0.55 7.88
C LEU A 101 -2.30 -1.63 8.91
N ARG A 102 -2.70 -1.45 10.17
CA ARG A 102 -2.54 -2.46 11.22
C ARG A 102 -3.19 -3.79 10.83
N GLU A 103 -4.44 -3.74 10.40
CA GLU A 103 -5.17 -4.95 10.00
C GLU A 103 -4.54 -5.58 8.77
N ILE A 104 -4.13 -4.79 7.77
CA ILE A 104 -3.47 -5.31 6.56
C ILE A 104 -2.16 -6.02 6.93
N LEU A 105 -1.31 -5.40 7.76
CA LEU A 105 -0.05 -5.99 8.23
C LEU A 105 -0.28 -7.29 9.03
N ASP A 106 -1.25 -7.27 9.95
CA ASP A 106 -1.59 -8.46 10.74
C ASP A 106 -2.14 -9.59 9.84
N ARG A 107 -2.96 -9.28 8.83
CA ARG A 107 -3.48 -10.26 7.85
C ARG A 107 -2.38 -10.84 6.96
N ILE A 108 -1.39 -10.04 6.56
CA ILE A 108 -0.20 -10.54 5.85
C ILE A 108 0.54 -11.57 6.71
N THR A 109 0.82 -11.24 7.96
CA THR A 109 1.58 -12.14 8.86
C THR A 109 0.82 -13.42 9.23
N ARG A 110 -0.52 -13.40 9.17
CA ARG A 110 -1.37 -14.59 9.31
C ARG A 110 -1.55 -15.40 8.02
N GLY A 111 -1.01 -14.94 6.90
CA GLY A 111 -1.09 -15.65 5.60
C GLY A 111 -2.48 -15.59 4.96
N GLU A 112 -3.27 -14.54 5.22
CA GLU A 112 -4.64 -14.43 4.71
C GLU A 112 -4.74 -13.95 3.26
N TYR A 113 -3.63 -13.48 2.68
CA TYR A 113 -3.59 -13.05 1.29
C TYR A 113 -2.92 -14.09 0.40
N SER A 114 -3.60 -14.43 -0.69
CA SER A 114 -3.11 -15.35 -1.71
C SER A 114 -2.35 -14.64 -2.84
N THR A 115 -2.58 -13.33 -3.02
CA THR A 115 -1.92 -12.52 -4.06
C THR A 115 -1.56 -11.13 -3.54
N ALA A 116 -0.56 -10.49 -4.16
CA ALA A 116 -0.20 -9.11 -3.87
C ALA A 116 -1.34 -8.12 -4.18
N ASP A 117 -2.18 -8.44 -5.16
CA ASP A 117 -3.29 -7.57 -5.56
C ASP A 117 -4.37 -7.50 -4.48
N GLN A 118 -4.65 -8.59 -3.76
CA GLN A 118 -5.59 -8.55 -2.62
C GLN A 118 -5.10 -7.60 -1.52
N VAL A 119 -3.79 -7.52 -1.29
CA VAL A 119 -3.22 -6.54 -0.34
C VAL A 119 -3.43 -5.12 -0.85
N LYS A 120 -3.19 -4.87 -2.14
CA LYS A 120 -3.39 -3.55 -2.76
C LYS A 120 -4.85 -3.14 -2.77
N GLU A 121 -5.77 -4.06 -3.02
CA GLU A 121 -7.22 -3.84 -2.94
C GLU A 121 -7.63 -3.35 -1.55
N ASP A 122 -7.11 -3.96 -0.49
CA ASP A 122 -7.38 -3.53 0.89
C ASP A 122 -6.76 -2.17 1.23
N VAL A 123 -5.59 -1.85 0.66
CA VAL A 123 -5.01 -0.50 0.73
C VAL A 123 -5.91 0.52 0.02
N GLU A 124 -6.43 0.21 -1.16
CA GLU A 124 -7.37 1.08 -1.88
C GLU A 124 -8.71 1.22 -1.17
N LEU A 125 -9.21 0.14 -0.55
CA LEU A 125 -10.41 0.17 0.29
C LEU A 125 -10.25 1.12 1.47
N MET A 126 -9.07 1.12 2.11
CA MET A 126 -8.75 2.06 3.20
C MET A 126 -8.88 3.53 2.75
N TRP A 127 -8.37 3.85 1.56
CA TRP A 127 -8.51 5.19 0.95
C TRP A 127 -9.96 5.52 0.61
N ALA A 128 -10.67 4.57 0.00
CA ALA A 128 -12.06 4.71 -0.39
C ALA A 128 -12.97 4.94 0.83
N ASN A 129 -12.75 4.19 1.91
CA ASN A 129 -13.47 4.36 3.17
C ASN A 129 -13.26 5.76 3.77
N CYS A 130 -12.02 6.26 3.74
CA CYS A 130 -11.73 7.62 4.19
C CYS A 130 -12.50 8.68 3.38
N LYS A 131 -12.51 8.54 2.05
CA LYS A 131 -13.24 9.42 1.16
C LYS A 131 -14.76 9.33 1.37
N LEU A 132 -15.30 8.12 1.52
CA LEU A 132 -16.72 7.88 1.74
C LEU A 132 -17.22 8.52 3.05
N PHE A 133 -16.45 8.38 4.13
CA PHE A 133 -16.85 8.91 5.44
C PHE A 133 -16.60 10.43 5.56
N ASN A 134 -15.46 10.92 5.09
CA ASN A 134 -15.03 12.31 5.34
C ASN A 134 -15.24 13.26 4.14
N GLY A 135 -15.56 12.73 2.96
CA GLY A 135 -15.72 13.48 1.72
C GLY A 135 -14.41 13.81 0.99
N ASP A 136 -14.57 14.33 -0.23
CA ASP A 136 -13.48 14.53 -1.20
C ASP A 136 -12.41 15.53 -0.75
N ALA A 137 -12.82 16.65 -0.15
CA ALA A 137 -11.89 17.67 0.30
C ALA A 137 -10.95 17.14 1.41
N PHE A 138 -11.49 16.33 2.32
CA PHE A 138 -10.70 15.69 3.36
C PHE A 138 -9.75 14.64 2.78
N ALA A 139 -10.26 13.80 1.87
CA ALA A 139 -9.42 12.81 1.18
C ALA A 139 -8.28 13.46 0.39
N GLN A 140 -8.51 14.59 -0.26
CA GLN A 140 -7.47 15.31 -0.99
C GLN A 140 -6.31 15.75 -0.08
N VAL A 141 -6.60 16.14 1.17
CA VAL A 141 -5.60 16.59 2.13
C VAL A 141 -4.88 15.42 2.81
N HIS A 142 -5.60 14.33 3.08
CA HIS A 142 -5.08 13.24 3.94
C HIS A 142 -4.73 11.96 3.19
N VAL A 143 -5.54 11.55 2.21
CA VAL A 143 -5.29 10.33 1.41
C VAL A 143 -4.21 10.61 0.37
N ALA A 144 -4.31 11.69 -0.40
CA ALA A 144 -3.44 11.90 -1.55
C ALA A 144 -1.93 11.92 -1.18
N PRO A 145 -1.48 12.60 -0.11
CA PRO A 145 -0.06 12.56 0.28
C PRO A 145 0.39 11.17 0.72
N CYS A 146 -0.45 10.44 1.47
CA CYS A 146 -0.12 9.10 1.95
C CYS A 146 -0.05 8.10 0.79
N LYS A 147 -1.01 8.16 -0.14
CA LYS A 147 -1.02 7.34 -1.35
C LYS A 147 0.19 7.63 -2.24
N GLN A 148 0.52 8.90 -2.48
CA GLN A 148 1.71 9.27 -3.24
C GLN A 148 3.00 8.71 -2.59
N LYS A 149 3.06 8.72 -1.26
CA LYS A 149 4.17 8.15 -0.51
C LYS A 149 4.25 6.63 -0.69
N PHE A 150 3.12 5.93 -0.60
CA PHE A 150 3.03 4.49 -0.85
C PHE A 150 3.46 4.13 -2.27
N ASP A 151 2.93 4.83 -3.29
CA ASP A 151 3.26 4.61 -4.70
C ASP A 151 4.76 4.83 -4.95
N ARG A 152 5.37 5.85 -4.34
CA ARG A 152 6.83 6.06 -4.40
C ARG A 152 7.60 4.91 -3.77
N MET A 153 7.17 4.40 -2.62
CA MET A 153 7.86 3.28 -1.97
C MET A 153 7.75 1.99 -2.78
N LEU A 154 6.65 1.78 -3.51
CA LEU A 154 6.51 0.68 -4.46
C LEU A 154 7.52 0.85 -5.61
N GLN A 155 7.57 2.03 -6.23
CA GLN A 155 8.50 2.31 -7.31
C GLN A 155 9.95 2.14 -6.88
N GLU A 156 10.34 2.67 -5.71
CA GLU A 156 11.69 2.51 -5.15
C GLU A 156 12.08 1.04 -4.94
N GLN A 157 11.12 0.12 -4.73
CA GLN A 157 11.41 -1.31 -4.61
C GLN A 157 11.56 -1.99 -5.96
N GLU A 158 10.76 -1.59 -6.96
CA GLU A 158 10.93 -2.07 -8.33
C GLU A 158 12.27 -1.59 -8.92
N ASP A 159 12.63 -0.32 -8.70
CA ASP A 159 13.90 0.24 -9.16
C ASP A 159 15.11 -0.50 -8.56
N LYS A 160 15.02 -0.97 -7.31
CA LYS A 160 16.09 -1.78 -6.67
C LYS A 160 16.25 -3.17 -7.27
N LYS A 161 15.26 -3.68 -8.00
CA LYS A 161 15.34 -4.95 -8.73
C LYS A 161 16.04 -4.77 -10.08
N ARG A 162 16.15 -3.52 -10.58
CA ARG A 162 16.82 -3.16 -11.83
C ARG A 162 18.33 -3.21 -11.70
N ILE A 163 19.00 -3.37 -12.84
CA ILE A 163 20.45 -3.37 -12.93
C ILE A 163 21.05 -1.97 -12.79
N THR A 164 22.32 -1.91 -12.36
CA THR A 164 23.08 -0.65 -12.24
C THR A 164 23.55 -0.15 -13.61
N SER A 165 23.93 1.13 -13.69
CA SER A 165 24.54 1.72 -14.91
C SER A 165 25.72 0.89 -15.43
N ASP A 166 26.63 0.47 -14.54
CA ASP A 166 27.80 -0.32 -14.92
C ASP A 166 27.40 -1.68 -15.54
N GLN A 167 26.29 -2.26 -15.09
CA GLN A 167 25.76 -3.51 -15.62
C GLN A 167 25.04 -3.30 -16.96
N GLN A 168 24.42 -2.13 -17.16
CA GLN A 168 23.84 -1.75 -18.45
C GLN A 168 24.95 -1.58 -19.49
N GLU A 169 26.02 -0.86 -19.14
CA GLU A 169 27.22 -0.71 -19.99
C GLU A 169 27.83 -2.07 -20.32
N GLU A 170 27.91 -2.99 -19.34
CA GLU A 170 28.39 -4.36 -19.56
C GLU A 170 27.51 -5.14 -20.56
N ILE A 171 26.18 -5.03 -20.48
CA ILE A 171 25.28 -5.63 -21.50
C ILE A 171 25.54 -5.01 -22.87
N GLY A 172 25.71 -3.68 -22.94
CA GLY A 172 26.03 -2.98 -24.18
C GLY A 172 27.31 -3.54 -24.82
N GLN A 173 28.37 -3.69 -24.03
CA GLN A 173 29.63 -4.30 -24.47
C GLN A 173 29.44 -5.74 -24.95
N PHE A 174 28.67 -6.56 -24.24
CA PHE A 174 28.41 -7.94 -24.67
C PHE A 174 27.71 -8.01 -26.03
N ILE A 175 26.76 -7.10 -26.28
CA ILE A 175 26.03 -7.01 -27.54
C ILE A 175 26.95 -6.52 -28.67
N GLU A 176 27.82 -5.55 -28.40
CA GLU A 176 28.80 -5.03 -29.37
C GLU A 176 29.89 -6.05 -29.73
N GLU A 177 30.36 -6.83 -28.77
CA GLU A 177 31.43 -7.83 -28.96
C GLU A 177 30.95 -9.11 -29.67
N CYS A 178 29.65 -9.40 -29.63
CA CYS A 178 29.09 -10.64 -30.17
C CYS A 178 28.38 -10.44 -31.51
N ASP A 179 27.96 -11.55 -32.13
CA ASP A 179 27.22 -11.57 -33.39
C ASP A 179 25.71 -11.37 -33.21
N GLU A 180 24.99 -11.19 -34.32
CA GLU A 180 23.53 -11.01 -34.36
C GLU A 180 22.77 -12.18 -33.69
N ALA A 181 23.37 -13.38 -33.68
CA ALA A 181 22.82 -14.56 -32.99
C ALA A 181 22.81 -14.40 -31.46
N PHE A 182 23.83 -13.76 -30.89
CA PHE A 182 23.85 -13.43 -29.47
C PHE A 182 22.79 -12.37 -29.13
N SER A 183 22.66 -11.31 -29.92
CA SER A 183 21.63 -10.28 -29.71
C SER A 183 20.21 -10.88 -29.73
N ALA A 184 19.93 -11.78 -30.68
CA ALA A 184 18.66 -12.52 -30.70
C ALA A 184 18.48 -13.42 -29.46
N THR A 185 19.57 -13.92 -28.87
CA THR A 185 19.53 -14.71 -27.63
C THR A 185 19.26 -13.82 -26.41
N VAL A 186 19.83 -12.62 -26.35
CA VAL A 186 19.53 -11.62 -25.32
C VAL A 186 18.04 -11.28 -25.32
N MET A 187 17.45 -10.99 -26.48
CA MET A 187 16.02 -10.69 -26.59
C MET A 187 15.16 -11.86 -26.06
N LYS A 188 15.49 -13.11 -26.41
CA LYS A 188 14.79 -14.30 -25.87
C LYS A 188 14.95 -14.46 -24.36
N ILE A 189 16.09 -14.08 -23.80
CA ILE A 189 16.29 -14.08 -22.34
C ILE A 189 15.39 -13.03 -21.71
N ILE A 190 15.34 -11.82 -22.25
CA ILE A 190 14.49 -10.74 -21.75
C ILE A 190 13.02 -11.14 -21.81
N GLU A 191 12.51 -11.59 -22.96
CA GLU A 191 11.13 -12.06 -23.12
C GLU A 191 10.73 -13.11 -22.07
N LYS A 192 11.66 -13.97 -21.68
CA LYS A 192 11.42 -15.06 -20.73
C LYS A 192 11.55 -14.65 -19.26
N PHE A 193 12.55 -13.84 -18.93
CA PHE A 193 12.94 -13.57 -17.54
C PHE A 193 12.50 -12.20 -17.06
N ASP A 194 12.32 -11.24 -17.96
CA ASP A 194 11.84 -9.90 -17.65
C ASP A 194 11.23 -9.21 -18.88
N PRO A 195 10.05 -9.68 -19.33
CA PRO A 195 9.40 -9.11 -20.51
C PRO A 195 9.04 -7.62 -20.34
N THR A 196 9.07 -7.09 -19.11
CA THR A 196 8.83 -5.66 -18.83
C THR A 196 9.95 -4.75 -19.31
N ALA A 197 11.14 -5.31 -19.60
CA ALA A 197 12.25 -4.56 -20.17
C ALA A 197 12.18 -4.39 -21.69
N LEU A 198 11.05 -4.77 -22.33
CA LEU A 198 10.80 -4.53 -23.74
C LEU A 198 9.79 -3.40 -23.90
N ALA A 199 10.22 -2.29 -24.49
CA ALA A 199 9.37 -1.16 -24.87
C ALA A 199 9.22 -1.16 -26.39
N ASP A 200 7.99 -1.33 -26.89
CA ASP A 200 7.68 -1.40 -28.33
C ASP A 200 8.52 -2.42 -29.13
N GLY A 201 8.95 -3.50 -28.46
CA GLY A 201 9.78 -4.55 -29.03
C GLY A 201 11.29 -4.27 -28.99
N GLU A 202 11.70 -3.12 -28.47
CA GLU A 202 13.10 -2.76 -28.24
C GLU A 202 13.52 -2.99 -26.80
N LEU A 203 14.81 -3.32 -26.59
CA LEU A 203 15.37 -3.54 -25.27
C LEU A 203 15.64 -2.22 -24.55
N ASP A 204 14.94 -1.99 -23.44
CA ASP A 204 15.22 -0.91 -22.50
C ASP A 204 16.14 -1.42 -21.38
N LEU A 205 17.43 -1.06 -21.46
CA LEU A 205 18.44 -1.47 -20.48
C LEU A 205 18.16 -0.95 -19.07
N GLU A 206 17.44 0.17 -18.92
CA GLU A 206 17.09 0.73 -17.61
C GLU A 206 16.05 -0.12 -16.88
N GLN A 207 15.24 -0.88 -17.62
CA GLN A 207 14.19 -1.74 -17.08
C GLN A 207 14.63 -3.19 -16.84
N VAL A 208 15.86 -3.55 -17.24
CA VAL A 208 16.37 -4.91 -17.06
C VAL A 208 16.54 -5.24 -15.58
N SER A 209 15.90 -6.31 -15.11
CA SER A 209 16.14 -6.86 -13.77
C SER A 209 17.49 -7.54 -13.64
N TYR A 210 18.01 -7.56 -12.41
CA TYR A 210 19.25 -8.27 -12.09
C TYR A 210 19.20 -9.77 -12.45
N GLY A 211 18.02 -10.40 -12.34
CA GLY A 211 17.82 -11.80 -12.72
C GLY A 211 18.04 -12.05 -14.21
N ALA A 212 17.52 -11.17 -15.07
CA ALA A 212 17.73 -11.25 -16.51
C ALA A 212 19.18 -10.96 -16.90
N TYR A 213 19.79 -9.91 -16.32
CA TYR A 213 21.21 -9.60 -16.50
C TYR A 213 22.12 -10.78 -16.17
N ARG A 214 21.88 -11.47 -15.04
CA ARG A 214 22.67 -12.64 -14.67
C ARG A 214 22.62 -13.73 -15.75
N LYS A 215 21.46 -13.94 -16.38
CA LYS A 215 21.30 -14.91 -17.47
C LYS A 215 22.01 -14.47 -18.75
N ILE A 216 21.98 -13.18 -19.07
CA ILE A 216 22.73 -12.59 -20.18
C ILE A 216 24.22 -12.82 -19.97
N LYS A 217 24.77 -12.43 -18.81
CA LYS A 217 26.18 -12.60 -18.46
C LYS A 217 26.64 -14.06 -18.47
N GLU A 218 25.84 -14.98 -17.91
CA GLU A 218 26.12 -16.42 -17.97
C GLU A 218 26.19 -16.94 -19.42
N THR A 219 25.39 -16.38 -20.33
CA THR A 219 25.36 -16.76 -21.74
C THR A 219 26.56 -16.21 -22.49
N TYR A 220 26.87 -14.93 -22.29
CA TYR A 220 28.06 -14.29 -22.85
C TYR A 220 29.34 -15.07 -22.47
N LEU A 221 29.54 -15.35 -21.18
CA LEU A 221 30.73 -16.07 -20.69
C LEU A 221 30.89 -17.47 -21.30
N LYS A 222 29.78 -18.16 -21.63
CA LYS A 222 29.84 -19.46 -22.33
C LYS A 222 30.27 -19.31 -23.79
N GLN A 223 29.84 -18.24 -24.44
CA GLN A 223 30.19 -17.96 -25.83
C GLN A 223 31.67 -17.56 -25.95
N VAL A 224 32.16 -16.64 -25.11
CA VAL A 224 33.57 -16.22 -25.13
C VAL A 224 34.52 -17.24 -24.50
N GLY A 225 34.11 -17.92 -23.41
CA GLY A 225 34.92 -18.94 -22.74
C GLY A 225 34.96 -20.30 -23.43
N GLY A 226 34.06 -20.55 -24.39
CA GLY A 226 34.04 -21.74 -25.25
C GLY A 226 34.92 -21.63 -26.51
N GLY A 227 35.50 -20.45 -26.77
CA GLY A 227 36.41 -20.21 -27.90
C GLY A 227 37.75 -20.95 -27.73
N LYS A 228 38.07 -21.82 -28.68
CA LYS A 228 39.36 -22.56 -28.77
C LYS A 228 40.55 -21.61 -28.56
N ARG A 229 41.58 -22.11 -27.86
CA ARG A 229 42.94 -21.54 -27.88
C ARG A 229 43.35 -21.24 -29.34
N PRO A 230 44.02 -20.12 -29.61
CA PRO A 230 44.63 -19.87 -30.92
C PRO A 230 45.53 -21.05 -31.27
N ARG A 231 45.47 -21.54 -32.51
CA ARG A 231 46.57 -22.35 -33.03
C ARG A 231 47.74 -21.40 -33.19
N ASP A 232 48.78 -21.65 -32.41
CA ASP A 232 50.10 -21.11 -32.69
C ASP A 232 50.51 -21.62 -34.08
N GLU A 233 50.63 -20.70 -35.04
CA GLU A 233 51.38 -20.87 -36.29
C GLU A 233 52.57 -19.91 -36.27
#